data_AF-A0A4S9LWC4-F1
#
_entry.id   AF-A0A4S9LWC4-F1
#
_cell.length_a   1.000
_cell.length_b   1.000
_cell.length_c   1.000
_cell.angle_alpha   90.00
_cell.angle_beta   90.00
_cell.angle_gamma   90.00
#
_symmetry.space_group_name_H-M   'P 1'
#
loop_
_entity.id
_entity.type
_entity.pdbx_description
1 polymer ?
#
loop_
_entity_poly.entity_id
_entity_poly.type
_entity_poly.pdbx_seq_one_letter_code
_entity_poly.pdbx_strand_id
1 'polypeptide(L)'
;LQVNVYAKVKGIYESKVRAKVKSASEADGGWKEMLVSSFVRSWLVLAGFSESSLQRRTQESPQKESRIVDETSDLAATKHITTHNMVLKIRLARFGKRHAPFYNIVVAHARTARGSKPLEVLGTYDPIPKTPIDSSETAKKFKDIKLDIDRAKYWLGVGAQPSEPAWRLLSMIGLMEPKYRLGQQLKNEGADA
;
A
#
# COMPACT_ATOMS: atom_id res chain seq x y z
N LEU A 1 -26.88 -4.46 -12.32
CA LEU A 1 -26.90 -5.83 -12.88
C LEU A 1 -25.51 -6.42 -13.19
N GLN A 2 -24.40 -5.67 -13.10
CA GLN A 2 -23.04 -6.23 -13.33
C GLN A 2 -22.34 -6.79 -12.07
N VAL A 3 -22.84 -6.51 -10.86
CA VAL A 3 -22.23 -6.99 -9.59
C VAL A 3 -22.43 -8.49 -9.32
N ASN A 4 -23.42 -9.14 -9.97
CA ASN A 4 -23.76 -10.54 -9.70
C ASN A 4 -22.99 -11.58 -10.53
N VAL A 5 -22.35 -11.16 -11.63
CA VAL A 5 -21.59 -12.10 -12.49
C VAL A 5 -20.22 -12.39 -11.87
N TYR A 6 -19.57 -11.38 -11.30
CA TYR A 6 -18.22 -11.50 -10.74
C TYR A 6 -18.19 -12.38 -9.48
N ALA A 7 -19.19 -12.27 -8.61
CA ALA A 7 -19.34 -13.12 -7.44
C ALA A 7 -19.57 -14.60 -7.83
N LYS A 8 -20.29 -14.85 -8.93
CA LYS A 8 -20.62 -16.20 -9.40
C LYS A 8 -19.42 -16.90 -10.05
N VAL A 9 -18.60 -16.18 -10.82
CA VAL A 9 -17.39 -16.74 -11.43
C VAL A 9 -16.29 -16.99 -10.40
N LYS A 10 -16.11 -16.09 -9.43
CA LYS A 10 -15.12 -16.25 -8.34
C LYS A 10 -15.42 -17.46 -7.46
N GLY A 11 -16.70 -17.69 -7.13
CA GLY A 11 -17.11 -18.87 -6.34
C GLY A 11 -16.86 -20.22 -7.02
N ILE A 12 -16.96 -20.29 -8.35
CA ILE A 12 -16.71 -21.51 -9.13
C ILE A 12 -15.20 -21.82 -9.22
N TYR A 13 -14.35 -20.80 -9.28
CA TYR A 13 -12.90 -20.98 -9.34
C TYR A 13 -12.34 -21.41 -7.98
N GLU A 14 -12.79 -20.78 -6.89
CA GLU A 14 -12.33 -21.09 -5.54
C GLU A 14 -12.79 -22.48 -5.05
N SER A 15 -13.95 -22.96 -5.51
CA SER A 15 -14.44 -24.31 -5.19
C SER A 15 -13.65 -25.42 -5.90
N LYS A 16 -13.26 -25.23 -7.17
CA LYS A 16 -12.43 -26.19 -7.91
C LYS A 16 -11.00 -26.28 -7.39
N VAL A 17 -10.40 -25.14 -7.04
CA VAL A 17 -9.05 -25.10 -6.44
C VAL A 17 -9.06 -25.75 -5.05
N ARG A 18 -10.08 -25.46 -4.23
CA ARG A 18 -10.21 -26.06 -2.89
C ARG A 18 -10.46 -27.57 -2.92
N ALA A 19 -11.21 -28.08 -3.91
CA ALA A 19 -11.43 -29.51 -4.10
C ALA A 19 -10.14 -30.25 -4.52
N LYS A 20 -9.31 -29.62 -5.36
CA LYS A 20 -8.02 -30.19 -5.81
C LYS A 20 -6.93 -30.14 -4.72
N VAL A 21 -6.97 -29.14 -3.84
CA VAL A 21 -6.04 -29.02 -2.71
C VAL A 21 -6.39 -30.00 -1.58
N LYS A 22 -7.68 -30.32 -1.36
CA LYS A 22 -8.10 -31.31 -0.36
C LYS A 22 -7.76 -32.76 -0.72
N SER A 23 -7.68 -33.11 -2.00
CA SER A 23 -7.24 -34.45 -2.42
C SER A 23 -5.72 -34.63 -2.42
N ALA A 24 -4.95 -33.58 -2.09
CA ALA A 24 -3.49 -33.57 -2.14
C ALA A 24 -2.83 -33.42 -0.76
N SER A 25 -3.61 -33.41 0.33
CA SER A 25 -3.10 -33.23 1.70
C SER A 25 -2.83 -34.54 2.47
N GLU A 26 -2.82 -35.70 1.79
CA GLU A 26 -2.50 -37.01 2.40
C GLU A 26 -1.17 -37.61 1.92
N ALA A 27 -0.31 -36.83 1.25
CA ALA A 27 1.02 -37.30 0.86
C ALA A 27 2.10 -36.40 1.47
N ASP A 28 3.01 -37.05 2.20
CA ASP A 28 4.10 -36.45 2.95
C ASP A 28 5.00 -35.52 2.13
N GLY A 29 5.51 -34.51 2.83
CA GLY A 29 6.28 -33.39 2.29
C GLY A 29 7.53 -33.83 1.53
N GLY A 30 7.67 -33.28 0.32
CA GLY A 30 8.87 -33.48 -0.51
C GLY A 30 8.77 -33.05 -1.97
N TRP A 31 7.59 -32.63 -2.47
CA TRP A 31 7.36 -32.52 -3.92
C TRP A 31 6.86 -31.15 -4.42
N LYS A 32 6.76 -30.14 -3.55
CA LYS A 32 6.18 -28.82 -3.91
C LYS A 32 7.05 -28.00 -4.90
N GLU A 33 8.33 -28.32 -5.06
CA GLU A 33 9.22 -27.67 -6.04
C GLU A 33 9.24 -28.42 -7.40
N MET A 34 8.93 -29.72 -7.43
CA MET A 34 9.03 -30.53 -8.66
C MET A 34 7.77 -30.47 -9.54
N LEU A 35 6.60 -30.14 -8.97
CA LEU A 35 5.34 -30.07 -9.73
C LEU A 35 5.11 -28.74 -10.45
N VAL A 36 5.80 -27.67 -10.07
CA VAL A 36 5.65 -26.37 -10.74
C VAL A 36 6.45 -26.33 -12.06
N SER A 37 7.50 -27.14 -12.21
CA SER A 37 8.32 -27.15 -13.43
C SER A 37 7.75 -28.02 -14.56
N SER A 38 6.97 -29.06 -14.24
CA SER A 38 6.37 -29.94 -15.25
C SER A 38 5.02 -29.41 -15.78
N PHE A 39 4.25 -28.71 -14.93
CA PHE A 39 2.96 -28.14 -15.34
C PHE A 39 3.11 -26.93 -16.28
N VAL A 40 4.15 -26.12 -16.09
CA VAL A 40 4.45 -24.97 -16.98
C VAL A 40 4.99 -25.45 -18.33
N ARG A 41 5.74 -26.55 -18.37
CA ARG A 41 6.23 -27.16 -19.62
C ARG A 41 5.11 -27.82 -20.43
N SER A 42 4.16 -28.48 -19.76
CA SER A 42 2.98 -29.07 -20.42
C SER A 42 2.02 -28.00 -20.99
N TRP A 43 1.91 -26.84 -20.33
CA TRP A 43 1.11 -25.71 -20.82
C TRP A 43 1.69 -25.04 -22.07
N LEU A 44 3.03 -24.95 -22.18
CA LEU A 44 3.71 -24.36 -23.33
C LEU A 44 3.60 -25.21 -24.62
N VAL A 45 3.57 -26.54 -24.48
CA VAL A 45 3.41 -27.45 -25.63
C VAL A 45 1.97 -27.47 -26.15
N LEU A 46 0.95 -27.34 -25.28
CA LEU A 46 -0.45 -27.21 -25.70
C LEU A 46 -0.78 -25.84 -26.34
N ALA A 47 0.07 -24.83 -26.14
CA ALA A 47 -0.05 -23.50 -26.75
C ALA A 47 0.71 -23.36 -28.09
N GLY A 48 1.30 -24.43 -28.64
CA GLY A 48 1.91 -24.42 -29.97
C GLY A 48 3.32 -23.80 -30.05
N PHE A 49 4.07 -23.76 -28.94
CA PHE A 49 5.44 -23.25 -28.93
C PHE A 49 6.44 -24.38 -29.26
N SER A 50 7.08 -24.29 -30.43
CA SER A 50 8.05 -25.27 -30.94
C SER A 50 9.38 -25.23 -30.17
N GLU A 51 9.76 -26.39 -29.64
CA GLU A 51 10.90 -26.67 -28.76
C GLU A 51 12.21 -26.87 -29.56
N SER A 52 12.53 -25.94 -30.46
CA SER A 52 13.64 -26.09 -31.43
C SER A 52 14.73 -25.02 -31.29
N SER A 53 15.00 -24.54 -30.08
CA SER A 53 16.05 -23.51 -29.87
C SER A 53 16.80 -23.63 -28.55
N LEU A 54 16.88 -24.83 -27.98
CA LEU A 54 17.79 -25.10 -26.87
C LEU A 54 18.70 -26.27 -27.23
N GLN A 55 20.01 -26.03 -27.10
CA GLN A 55 21.16 -26.87 -27.42
C GLN A 55 21.61 -27.00 -28.88
N ARG A 56 22.55 -26.12 -29.26
CA ARG A 56 23.88 -26.38 -29.88
C ARG A 56 24.48 -24.99 -30.20
N ARG A 57 25.75 -24.66 -30.01
CA ARG A 57 26.99 -25.44 -30.01
C ARG A 57 28.12 -24.52 -29.50
N THR A 58 29.10 -25.15 -28.86
CA THR A 58 30.56 -24.92 -29.00
C THR A 58 31.16 -23.58 -28.59
N GLN A 59 32.13 -23.71 -27.69
CA GLN A 59 33.17 -22.74 -27.39
C GLN A 59 33.94 -22.28 -28.63
N GLU A 60 34.15 -20.98 -28.78
CA GLU A 60 35.38 -20.44 -29.37
C GLU A 60 35.91 -19.31 -28.48
N SER A 61 37.17 -19.46 -28.08
CA SER A 61 37.98 -18.46 -27.36
C SER A 61 38.83 -17.68 -28.40
N PRO A 62 39.66 -16.69 -28.01
CA PRO A 62 39.39 -15.27 -28.23
C PRO A 62 40.40 -14.62 -29.19
N GLN A 63 39.96 -13.75 -30.12
CA GLN A 63 40.85 -12.74 -30.73
C GLN A 63 40.07 -11.48 -31.14
N LYS A 64 40.33 -10.40 -30.39
CA LYS A 64 40.73 -9.08 -30.88
C LYS A 64 39.88 -8.46 -32.02
N GLU A 65 38.96 -7.58 -31.64
CA GLU A 65 38.68 -6.38 -32.44
C GLU A 65 38.58 -5.16 -31.53
N SER A 66 39.01 -4.06 -32.10
CA SER A 66 39.64 -2.91 -31.48
C SER A 66 38.70 -1.98 -30.69
N ARG A 67 39.28 -1.47 -29.60
CA ARG A 67 38.94 -0.27 -28.82
C ARG A 67 38.02 0.73 -29.58
N ILE A 68 36.73 0.63 -29.33
CA ILE A 68 35.82 1.78 -29.32
C ILE A 68 35.36 1.90 -27.88
N VAL A 69 35.66 3.05 -27.27
CA VAL A 69 35.22 3.42 -25.93
C VAL A 69 33.69 3.41 -25.89
N ASP A 70 33.14 2.62 -24.97
CA ASP A 70 31.72 2.45 -24.72
C ASP A 70 31.07 3.78 -24.32
N GLU A 71 30.46 4.48 -25.27
CA GLU A 71 29.62 5.66 -25.04
C GLU A 71 28.12 5.28 -25.13
N THR A 72 27.74 4.08 -24.66
CA THR A 72 26.32 3.68 -24.62
C THR A 72 25.88 2.98 -23.33
N SER A 73 26.77 2.77 -22.34
CA SER A 73 26.39 2.21 -21.03
C SER A 73 25.66 3.21 -20.11
N ASP A 74 25.80 4.51 -20.35
CA ASP A 74 25.29 5.54 -19.42
C ASP A 74 23.81 5.92 -19.68
N LEU A 75 23.23 5.44 -20.78
CA LEU A 75 21.82 5.69 -21.11
C LEU A 75 20.86 4.62 -20.55
N ALA A 76 21.39 3.51 -20.02
CA ALA A 76 20.58 2.48 -19.34
C ALA A 76 20.41 2.73 -17.84
N ALA A 77 21.31 3.48 -17.21
CA ALA A 77 21.25 3.82 -15.77
C ALA A 77 20.20 4.91 -15.44
N THR A 78 19.69 5.61 -16.45
CA THR A 78 18.75 6.73 -16.28
C THR A 78 17.30 6.34 -16.61
N LYS A 79 16.97 5.04 -16.51
CA LYS A 79 15.58 4.52 -16.64
C LYS A 79 15.02 3.95 -15.35
N HIS A 80 15.66 4.20 -14.21
CA HIS A 80 14.93 4.29 -12.93
C HIS A 80 14.19 5.64 -12.86
N ILE A 81 13.44 5.97 -13.92
CA ILE A 81 12.37 6.95 -13.83
C ILE A 81 11.42 6.34 -12.83
N THR A 82 11.47 6.93 -11.65
CA THR A 82 10.76 6.60 -10.45
C THR A 82 9.34 6.28 -10.88
N THR A 83 8.96 5.00 -10.98
CA THR A 83 7.57 4.63 -11.23
C THR A 83 6.84 5.17 -10.03
N HIS A 84 6.23 6.34 -10.24
CA HIS A 84 5.74 7.11 -9.13
C HIS A 84 4.53 6.31 -8.64
N ASN A 85 4.69 5.45 -7.64
CA ASN A 85 3.55 4.97 -6.87
C ASN A 85 2.88 6.22 -6.30
N MET A 86 1.85 6.69 -7.00
CA MET A 86 1.12 7.94 -6.74
C MET A 86 0.19 7.70 -5.56
N VAL A 87 0.76 7.35 -4.40
CA VAL A 87 -0.01 7.05 -3.20
C VAL A 87 -0.60 8.33 -2.66
N LEU A 88 -1.93 8.41 -2.66
CA LEU A 88 -2.67 9.45 -1.98
C LEU A 88 -2.63 9.20 -0.47
N LYS A 89 -2.35 10.25 0.29
CA LYS A 89 -2.35 10.21 1.74
C LYS A 89 -3.22 11.31 2.33
N ILE A 90 -4.00 10.94 3.34
CA ILE A 90 -4.66 11.89 4.23
C ILE A 90 -3.69 12.20 5.36
N ARG A 91 -3.21 13.44 5.45
CA ARG A 91 -2.16 13.84 6.38
C ARG A 91 -2.43 15.18 7.02
N LEU A 92 -1.73 15.48 8.11
CA LEU A 92 -1.77 16.78 8.77
C LEU A 92 -0.70 17.71 8.20
N ALA A 93 -1.13 18.80 7.57
CA ALA A 93 -0.27 19.90 7.18
C ALA A 93 -0.20 20.91 8.34
N ARG A 94 1.00 21.15 8.87
CA ARG A 94 1.21 22.10 9.96
C ARG A 94 1.23 23.53 9.42
N PHE A 95 0.43 24.37 10.06
CA PHE A 95 0.36 25.81 9.94
C PHE A 95 0.54 26.45 11.34
N GLY A 96 0.46 27.77 11.40
CA GLY A 96 0.58 28.54 12.63
C GLY A 96 2.00 28.98 12.96
N LYS A 97 2.14 29.62 14.13
CA LYS A 97 3.39 30.21 14.61
C LYS A 97 4.16 29.23 15.50
N ARG A 98 5.38 29.60 15.88
CA ARG A 98 6.10 28.90 16.96
C ARG A 98 5.23 28.94 18.24
N HIS A 99 5.16 27.82 18.96
CA HIS A 99 4.30 27.62 20.15
C HIS A 99 2.79 27.76 19.94
N ALA A 100 2.32 27.96 18.71
CA ALA A 100 0.90 27.97 18.35
C ALA A 100 0.66 27.10 17.10
N PRO A 101 0.78 25.76 17.23
CA PRO A 101 0.59 24.84 16.12
C PRO A 101 -0.90 24.78 15.71
N PHE A 102 -1.15 24.88 14.41
CA PHE A 102 -2.45 24.64 13.81
C PHE A 102 -2.29 23.60 12.70
N TYR A 103 -3.26 22.71 12.49
CA TYR A 103 -3.14 21.68 11.47
C TYR A 103 -4.32 21.71 10.51
N ASN A 104 -4.04 21.60 9.22
CA ASN A 104 -5.05 21.29 8.22
C ASN A 104 -5.03 19.79 7.94
N ILE A 105 -6.20 19.18 7.87
CA ILE A 105 -6.38 17.80 7.43
C ILE A 105 -6.47 17.86 5.91
N VAL A 106 -5.47 17.31 5.22
CA VAL A 106 -5.32 17.47 3.77
C VAL A 106 -5.13 16.14 3.06
N VAL A 107 -5.58 16.09 1.80
CA VAL A 107 -5.26 15.02 0.87
C VAL A 107 -4.13 15.47 -0.03
N ALA A 108 -3.04 14.72 -0.07
CA ALA A 108 -1.89 15.02 -0.92
C ALA A 108 -1.16 13.74 -1.32
N HIS A 109 -0.35 13.82 -2.38
CA HIS A 109 0.53 12.72 -2.75
C HIS A 109 1.63 12.52 -1.69
N ALA A 110 1.98 11.26 -1.42
CA ALA A 110 2.93 10.89 -0.37
C ALA A 110 4.31 11.56 -0.49
N ARG A 111 4.77 11.83 -1.71
CA ARG A 111 6.09 12.44 -2.01
C ARG A 111 6.13 13.96 -1.99
N THR A 112 5.00 14.61 -1.76
CA THR A 112 4.94 16.08 -1.74
C THR A 112 5.41 16.64 -0.40
N ALA A 113 6.04 17.82 -0.41
CA ALA A 113 6.48 18.50 0.82
C ALA A 113 5.29 18.73 1.78
N ARG A 114 5.54 18.76 3.10
CA ARG A 114 4.45 18.86 4.09
C ARG A 114 3.58 20.11 3.95
N GLY A 115 4.20 21.23 3.56
CA GLY A 115 3.55 22.53 3.42
C GLY A 115 3.22 22.92 1.97
N SER A 116 3.41 22.02 0.99
CA SER A 116 3.02 22.32 -0.40
C SER A 116 1.50 22.38 -0.52
N LYS A 117 1.01 23.03 -1.58
CA LYS A 117 -0.42 23.05 -1.91
C LYS A 117 -0.94 21.59 -1.99
N PRO A 118 -1.94 21.21 -1.17
CA PRO A 118 -2.54 19.88 -1.24
C PRO A 118 -3.50 19.79 -2.43
N LEU A 119 -3.97 18.56 -2.71
CA LEU A 119 -5.07 18.35 -3.66
C LEU A 119 -6.37 18.93 -3.12
N GLU A 120 -6.63 18.68 -1.84
CA GLU A 120 -7.83 19.13 -1.14
C GLU A 120 -7.57 19.31 0.35
N VAL A 121 -8.26 20.29 0.94
CA VAL A 121 -8.30 20.52 2.39
C VAL A 121 -9.64 20.00 2.88
N LEU A 122 -9.62 18.92 3.67
CA LEU A 122 -10.83 18.31 4.23
C LEU A 122 -11.30 19.01 5.51
N GLY A 123 -10.39 19.69 6.20
CA GLY A 123 -10.69 20.24 7.51
C GLY A 123 -9.51 20.83 8.25
N THR A 124 -9.75 21.15 9.52
CA THR A 124 -8.79 21.77 10.43
C THR A 124 -8.81 21.09 11.79
N TYR A 125 -7.65 21.05 12.44
CA TYR A 125 -7.46 20.50 13.77
C TYR A 125 -6.61 21.45 14.63
N ASP A 126 -7.17 21.84 15.77
CA ASP A 126 -6.47 22.56 16.82
C ASP A 126 -6.01 21.58 17.92
N PRO A 127 -4.69 21.37 18.08
CA PRO A 127 -4.17 20.45 19.09
C PRO A 127 -4.24 21.04 20.50
N ILE A 128 -4.37 22.37 20.63
CA ILE A 128 -4.37 23.07 21.92
C ILE A 128 -5.76 22.88 22.55
N PRO A 129 -5.84 22.26 23.74
CA PRO A 129 -7.11 22.05 24.40
C PRO A 129 -7.67 23.40 24.88
N LYS A 130 -8.91 23.70 24.48
CA LYS A 130 -9.61 24.91 24.89
C LYS A 130 -10.41 24.65 26.16
N THR A 131 -10.43 25.65 27.03
CA THR A 131 -11.30 25.71 28.20
C THR A 131 -12.63 26.32 27.77
N PRO A 132 -13.77 25.67 28.07
CA PRO A 132 -15.08 26.26 27.82
C PRO A 132 -15.25 27.57 28.62
N ILE A 133 -16.08 28.45 28.08
CA ILE A 133 -16.32 29.82 28.61
C ILE A 133 -17.08 29.75 29.93
N ASP A 134 -17.89 28.72 30.13
CA ASP A 134 -18.61 28.45 31.37
C ASP A 134 -17.64 27.88 32.41
N SER A 135 -17.00 28.80 33.13
CA SER A 135 -15.89 28.62 34.06
C SER A 135 -16.24 27.86 35.35
N SER A 136 -16.90 26.70 35.24
CA SER A 136 -16.90 25.73 36.31
C SER A 136 -15.57 24.96 36.23
N GLU A 137 -14.84 24.93 37.33
CA GLU A 137 -13.53 24.27 37.48
C GLU A 137 -13.55 22.77 37.11
N THR A 138 -14.75 22.19 36.95
CA THR A 138 -15.01 20.80 36.54
C THR A 138 -15.12 20.61 35.02
N ALA A 139 -15.12 21.68 34.22
CA ALA A 139 -15.40 21.57 32.80
C ALA A 139 -14.25 20.88 32.03
N LYS A 140 -14.58 19.78 31.32
CA LYS A 140 -13.62 19.01 30.53
C LYS A 140 -13.09 19.85 29.38
N LYS A 141 -11.77 19.91 29.24
CA LYS A 141 -11.12 20.55 28.09
C LYS A 141 -11.45 19.79 26.81
N PHE A 142 -11.67 20.50 25.72
CA PHE A 142 -11.96 19.92 24.41
C PHE A 142 -10.96 20.39 23.35
N LYS A 143 -10.90 19.67 22.23
CA LYS A 143 -10.07 20.02 21.08
C LYS A 143 -10.96 20.18 19.87
N ASP A 144 -10.74 21.25 19.11
CA ASP A 144 -11.56 21.55 17.95
C ASP A 144 -11.08 20.77 16.73
N ILE A 145 -12.00 20.01 16.14
CA ILE A 145 -11.81 19.33 14.87
C ILE A 145 -12.98 19.71 13.96
N LYS A 146 -12.67 20.33 12.83
CA LYS A 146 -13.63 20.60 11.76
C LYS A 146 -13.26 19.71 10.59
N LEU A 147 -14.17 18.88 10.12
CA LEU A 147 -13.91 17.94 9.03
C LEU A 147 -15.16 17.82 8.15
N ASP A 148 -14.96 17.88 6.84
CA ASP A 148 -15.96 17.44 5.86
C ASP A 148 -15.99 15.91 5.83
N ILE A 149 -17.05 15.35 6.42
CA ILE A 149 -17.21 13.91 6.60
C ILE A 149 -17.43 13.21 5.26
N ASP A 150 -18.17 13.83 4.34
CA ASP A 150 -18.53 13.20 3.07
C ASP A 150 -17.33 13.15 2.12
N ARG A 151 -16.54 14.24 2.08
CA ARG A 151 -15.28 14.24 1.34
C ARG A 151 -14.26 13.29 1.96
N ALA A 152 -14.15 13.22 3.29
CA ALA A 152 -13.26 12.26 3.94
C ALA A 152 -13.63 10.81 3.58
N LYS A 153 -14.92 10.45 3.62
CA LYS A 153 -15.42 9.12 3.21
C LYS A 153 -15.09 8.80 1.75
N TYR A 154 -15.29 9.77 0.85
CA TYR A 154 -14.96 9.61 -0.56
C TYR A 154 -13.47 9.24 -0.75
N TRP A 155 -12.56 10.00 -0.15
CA TRP A 155 -11.13 9.75 -0.30
C TRP A 155 -10.68 8.43 0.32
N LEU A 156 -11.28 8.04 1.45
CA LEU A 156 -11.06 6.71 2.04
C LEU A 156 -11.53 5.60 1.09
N GLY A 157 -12.69 5.77 0.44
CA GLY A 157 -13.22 4.82 -0.56
C GLY A 157 -12.37 4.71 -1.83
N VAL A 158 -11.73 5.79 -2.25
CA VAL A 158 -10.75 5.80 -3.37
C VAL A 158 -9.42 5.13 -2.98
N GLY A 159 -9.21 4.82 -1.69
CA GLY A 159 -8.03 4.14 -1.18
C GLY A 159 -6.93 5.07 -0.68
N ALA A 160 -7.25 6.34 -0.39
CA ALA A 160 -6.30 7.25 0.25
C ALA A 160 -5.88 6.71 1.62
N GLN A 161 -4.58 6.66 1.87
CA GLN A 161 -4.02 6.07 3.09
C GLN A 161 -3.83 7.16 4.17
N PRO A 162 -4.55 7.13 5.30
CA PRO A 162 -4.35 8.12 6.35
C PRO A 162 -3.03 7.89 7.10
N SER A 163 -2.35 8.99 7.43
CA SER A 163 -1.20 8.98 8.35
C SER A 163 -1.64 8.62 9.77
N GLU A 164 -0.74 8.12 10.61
CA GLU A 164 -1.02 7.72 12.00
C GLU A 164 -1.85 8.74 12.83
N PRO A 165 -1.47 10.03 12.92
CA PRO A 165 -2.28 11.01 13.66
C PRO A 165 -3.63 11.29 12.99
N ALA A 166 -3.69 11.26 11.65
CA ALA A 166 -4.96 11.43 10.94
C ALA A 166 -5.88 10.22 11.15
N TRP A 167 -5.34 9.00 11.17
CA TRP A 167 -6.07 7.78 11.49
C TRP A 167 -6.73 7.89 12.86
N ARG A 168 -5.97 8.33 13.87
CA ARG A 168 -6.50 8.55 15.22
C ARG A 168 -7.69 9.52 15.21
N LEU A 169 -7.56 10.66 14.54
CA LEU A 169 -8.65 11.63 14.42
C LEU A 169 -9.87 11.04 13.71
N LEU A 170 -9.69 10.34 12.59
CA LEU A 170 -10.78 9.70 11.84
C LEU A 170 -11.46 8.61 12.66
N SER A 171 -10.71 7.85 13.46
CA SER A 171 -11.27 6.83 14.35
C SER A 171 -12.08 7.42 15.50
N MET A 172 -11.68 8.59 16.03
CA MET A 172 -12.44 9.30 17.05
C MET A 172 -13.78 9.82 16.52
N ILE A 173 -13.86 10.13 15.23
CA ILE A 173 -15.08 10.56 14.54
C ILE A 173 -15.96 9.35 14.16
N GLY A 174 -15.44 8.12 14.25
CA GLY A 174 -16.17 6.90 13.89
C GLY A 174 -16.12 6.54 12.40
N LEU A 175 -15.19 7.12 11.63
CA LEU A 175 -14.99 6.76 10.22
C LEU A 175 -14.14 5.50 10.02
N MET A 176 -13.34 5.14 11.01
CA MET A 176 -12.40 4.02 10.94
C MET A 176 -12.26 3.35 12.30
N GLU A 177 -11.82 2.09 12.32
CA GLU A 177 -11.48 1.41 13.57
C GLU A 177 -10.16 1.94 14.14
N PRO A 178 -10.02 2.10 15.46
CA PRO A 178 -8.75 2.48 16.08
C PRO A 178 -7.66 1.44 15.78
N LYS A 179 -6.52 1.90 15.26
CA LYS A 179 -5.39 1.02 14.94
C LYS A 179 -4.79 0.33 16.18
N TYR A 180 -4.79 1.04 17.31
CA TYR A 180 -4.32 0.53 18.59
C TYR A 180 -5.45 0.58 19.61
N ARG A 181 -5.75 -0.57 20.23
CA ARG A 181 -6.61 -0.63 21.42
C ARG A 181 -5.74 -0.46 22.66
N LEU A 182 -6.18 0.42 23.58
CA LEU A 182 -5.57 0.58 24.90
C LEU A 182 -5.49 -0.79 25.57
N GLY A 183 -4.27 -1.29 25.79
CA GLY A 183 -3.99 -2.63 26.35
C GLY A 183 -3.31 -3.63 25.40
N GLN A 184 -3.34 -3.42 24.08
CA GLN A 184 -2.63 -4.29 23.12
C GLN A 184 -1.16 -3.89 22.92
N GLN A 185 -0.82 -2.61 23.06
CA GLN A 185 0.57 -2.12 22.93
C GLN A 185 1.53 -2.73 23.96
N LEU A 186 1.10 -2.88 25.22
CA LEU A 186 1.93 -3.46 26.28
C LEU A 186 2.32 -4.92 26.01
N LYS A 187 1.53 -5.65 25.22
CA LYS A 187 1.82 -7.04 24.82
C LYS A 187 2.75 -7.12 23.61
N ASN A 188 2.62 -6.19 22.67
CA ASN A 188 3.40 -6.20 21.43
C ASN A 188 4.82 -5.66 21.67
N GLU A 189 4.97 -4.62 22.49
CA GLU A 189 6.29 -4.03 22.81
C GLU A 189 7.16 -4.97 23.69
N GLY A 190 6.55 -5.93 24.39
CA GLY A 190 7.27 -6.97 25.13
C GLY A 190 7.55 -8.26 24.36
N ALA A 191 7.09 -8.38 23.11
CA ALA A 191 7.33 -9.55 22.25
C ALA A 191 8.49 -9.34 21.25
N ASP A 192 8.87 -8.09 21.03
CA ASP A 192 9.97 -7.69 20.13
C ASP A 192 11.30 -7.40 20.88
N ALA A 193 11.33 -7.61 22.21
CA ALA A 193 12.48 -7.42 23.10
C ALA A 193 13.02 -8.76 23.61
#